data_AF-A0A318GXE8-F1
#
_entry.id   AF-A0A318GXE8-F1
#
_cell.length_a   1.000
_cell.length_b   1.000
_cell.length_c   1.000
_cell.angle_alpha   90.00
_cell.angle_beta   90.00
_cell.angle_gamma   90.00
#
_symmetry.space_group_name_H-M   'P 1'
#
loop_
_entity.id
_entity.type
_entity.pdbx_description
1 polymer ?
#
loop_
_entity_poly.entity_id
_entity_poly.type
_entity_poly.pdbx_seq_one_letter_code
_entity_poly.pdbx_strand_id
1 'polypeptide(L)'
;MTAPPATTLALVLAEMITHDHVWRGVGGSEAEARAALLSAWVAHRAQVLSHQPSFADRLPVPEAMERHFRIRCERLVAGAGYRDGVALVGPA
;
A
#
# COMPACT_ATOMS: atom_id res chain seq x y z
N MET A 1 14.10 2.36 37.15
CA MET A 1 12.78 2.24 36.47
C MET A 1 13.06 2.16 34.98
N THR A 2 12.95 0.97 34.40
CA THR A 2 13.16 0.74 32.97
C THR A 2 11.84 0.97 32.28
N ALA A 3 11.77 1.95 31.36
CA ALA A 3 10.59 2.16 30.53
C ALA A 3 10.29 0.88 29.72
N PRO A 4 9.02 0.49 29.53
CA PRO A 4 8.68 -0.62 28.64
C PRO A 4 9.16 -0.29 27.22
N PRO A 5 9.60 -1.27 26.41
CA PRO A 5 9.97 -0.99 25.04
C PRO A 5 8.77 -0.41 24.30
N ALA A 6 8.90 0.80 23.74
CA ALA A 6 7.91 1.40 22.87
C ALA A 6 7.48 0.39 21.81
N THR A 7 6.21 -0.03 21.85
CA THR A 7 5.60 -0.89 20.84
C THR A 7 5.68 -0.14 19.52
N THR A 8 6.71 -0.43 18.74
CA THR A 8 6.95 0.27 17.50
C THR A 8 5.91 -0.22 16.52
N LEU A 9 4.92 0.63 16.20
CA LEU A 9 3.88 0.32 15.22
C LEU A 9 4.57 0.18 13.86
N ALA A 10 4.80 -1.05 13.44
CA ALA A 10 5.30 -1.37 12.12
C ALA A 10 4.10 -1.54 11.18
N LEU A 11 4.01 -0.68 10.16
CA LEU A 11 3.10 -0.83 9.05
C LEU A 11 3.86 -1.42 7.86
N VAL A 12 3.12 -2.00 6.93
CA VAL A 12 3.65 -2.43 5.64
C VAL A 12 2.93 -1.65 4.56
N LEU A 13 3.70 -1.03 3.67
CA LEU A 13 3.22 -0.41 2.45
C LEU A 13 3.41 -1.40 1.30
N ALA A 14 2.33 -1.77 0.63
CA ALA A 14 2.38 -2.39 -0.68
C ALA A 14 2.25 -1.29 -1.74
N GLU A 15 3.11 -1.32 -2.75
CA GLU A 15 3.11 -0.38 -3.86
C GLU A 15 3.17 -1.12 -5.20
N MET A 16 2.39 -0.66 -6.17
CA MET A 16 2.36 -1.16 -7.53
C MET A 16 2.25 0.01 -8.49
N ILE A 17 3.22 0.10 -9.41
CA ILE A 17 3.32 1.20 -10.37
C ILE A 17 2.92 0.66 -11.74
N THR A 18 1.92 1.28 -12.35
CA THR A 18 1.56 1.12 -13.76
C THR A 18 2.08 2.33 -14.54
N HIS A 19 1.85 2.36 -15.86
CA HIS A 19 2.26 3.51 -16.67
C HIS A 19 1.55 4.82 -16.25
N ASP A 20 0.28 4.75 -15.84
CA ASP A 20 -0.55 5.92 -15.55
C ASP A 20 -0.82 6.14 -14.06
N HIS A 21 -0.65 5.11 -13.23
CA HIS A 21 -1.11 5.13 -11.84
C HIS A 21 -0.11 4.49 -10.88
N VAL A 22 -0.04 5.06 -9.67
CA VAL A 22 0.63 4.44 -8.54
C VAL A 22 -0.43 3.98 -7.55
N TRP A 23 -0.49 2.68 -7.30
CA TRP A 23 -1.41 2.05 -6.38
C TRP A 23 -0.70 1.75 -5.06
N ARG A 24 -1.36 2.06 -3.96
CA ARG A 24 -0.83 1.85 -2.61
C ARG A 24 -1.86 1.18 -1.72
N GLY A 25 -1.40 0.28 -0.89
CA GLY A 25 -2.16 -0.34 0.19
C GLY A 25 -1.32 -0.42 1.45
N VAL A 26 -1.94 -0.26 2.61
CA VAL A 26 -1.25 -0.29 3.91
C VAL A 26 -1.92 -1.32 4.81
N GLY A 27 -1.12 -2.06 5.57
CA GLY A 27 -1.59 -3.05 6.54
C GLY A 27 -0.56 -3.34 7.63
N GLY A 28 -0.92 -4.13 8.63
CA GLY A 28 0.02 -4.62 9.66
C GLY A 28 0.91 -5.76 9.14
N SER A 29 0.58 -6.34 7.98
CA SER A 29 1.36 -7.38 7.31
C SER A 29 1.43 -7.14 5.80
N GLU A 30 2.36 -7.82 5.12
CA GLU A 30 2.44 -7.78 3.64
C GLU A 30 1.14 -8.27 2.98
N ALA A 31 0.52 -9.31 3.55
CA ALA A 31 -0.74 -9.85 3.03
C ALA A 31 -1.88 -8.82 3.14
N GLU A 32 -2.00 -8.14 4.28
CA GLU A 32 -2.99 -7.08 4.49
C GLU A 32 -2.74 -5.88 3.56
N ALA A 33 -1.48 -5.44 3.44
CA ALA A 33 -1.12 -4.32 2.59
C ALA A 33 -1.41 -4.62 1.10
N ARG A 34 -1.11 -5.85 0.65
CA ARG A 34 -1.45 -6.33 -0.70
C ARG A 34 -2.97 -6.38 -0.93
N ALA A 35 -3.71 -6.92 0.03
CA ALA A 35 -5.17 -6.98 -0.05
C ALA A 35 -5.78 -5.57 -0.15
N ALA A 36 -5.28 -4.61 0.64
CA ALA A 36 -5.70 -3.21 0.56
C ALA A 36 -5.42 -2.59 -0.82
N LEU A 37 -4.23 -2.85 -1.38
CA LEU A 37 -3.87 -2.38 -2.72
C LEU A 37 -4.80 -2.97 -3.79
N LEU A 38 -5.03 -4.28 -3.76
CA LEU A 38 -5.90 -4.96 -4.72
C LEU A 38 -7.37 -4.51 -4.60
N SER A 39 -7.83 -4.21 -3.38
CA SER A 39 -9.16 -3.62 -3.17
C SER A 39 -9.31 -2.26 -3.84
N ALA A 40 -8.28 -1.40 -3.75
CA ALA A 40 -8.28 -0.11 -4.46
C ALA A 40 -8.34 -0.30 -5.99
N TRP A 41 -7.62 -1.28 -6.53
CA TRP A 41 -7.70 -1.64 -7.94
C TRP A 41 -9.10 -2.12 -8.34
N VAL A 42 -9.73 -3.00 -7.54
CA VAL A 42 -11.09 -3.50 -7.80
C VAL A 42 -12.10 -2.36 -7.89
N ALA A 43 -12.05 -1.43 -6.93
CA ALA A 43 -12.94 -0.28 -6.91
C ALA A 43 -12.76 0.60 -8.16
N HIS A 44 -11.52 0.87 -8.54
CA HIS A 44 -11.22 1.62 -9.76
C HIS A 44 -11.67 0.89 -11.03
N ARG A 45 -11.37 -0.41 -11.15
CA ARG A 45 -11.80 -1.23 -12.29
C ARG A 45 -13.33 -1.20 -12.43
N ALA A 46 -14.06 -1.36 -11.32
CA ALA A 46 -15.51 -1.29 -11.33
C ALA A 46 -16.03 0.08 -11.81
N GLN A 47 -15.39 1.17 -11.36
CA GLN A 47 -15.72 2.52 -11.82
C GLN A 47 -15.41 2.71 -13.31
N VAL A 48 -14.26 2.27 -13.81
CA VAL A 48 -13.94 2.40 -15.24
C VAL A 48 -14.96 1.62 -16.08
N LEU A 49 -15.31 0.40 -15.67
CA LEU A 49 -16.25 -0.43 -16.41
C LEU A 49 -17.69 0.06 -16.36
N SER A 50 -18.10 0.79 -15.32
CA SER A 50 -19.43 1.40 -15.29
C SER A 50 -19.58 2.53 -16.32
N HIS A 51 -18.49 3.22 -16.63
CA HIS A 51 -18.46 4.28 -17.64
C HIS A 51 -18.08 3.77 -19.04
N GLN A 52 -17.22 2.74 -19.12
CA GLN A 52 -16.64 2.24 -20.37
C GLN A 52 -16.55 0.69 -20.36
N PRO A 53 -17.67 -0.03 -20.58
CA PRO A 53 -17.71 -1.49 -20.50
C PRO A 53 -16.76 -2.21 -21.46
N SER A 54 -16.43 -1.59 -22.60
CA SER A 54 -15.52 -2.14 -23.63
C SER A 54 -14.08 -2.36 -23.13
N PHE A 55 -13.72 -1.82 -21.96
CA PHE A 55 -12.40 -2.03 -21.35
C PHE A 55 -12.30 -3.35 -20.56
N ALA A 56 -13.36 -4.14 -20.43
CA ALA A 56 -13.39 -5.35 -19.60
C ALA A 56 -12.22 -6.31 -19.86
N ASP A 57 -11.90 -6.56 -21.14
CA ASP A 57 -10.83 -7.48 -21.56
C ASP A 57 -9.43 -6.85 -21.50
N ARG A 58 -9.35 -5.52 -21.38
CA ARG A 58 -8.09 -4.77 -21.30
C ARG A 58 -7.62 -4.54 -19.86
N LEU A 59 -8.55 -4.60 -18.90
CA LEU A 59 -8.26 -4.37 -17.49
C LEU A 59 -8.10 -5.70 -16.76
N PRO A 60 -6.88 -6.03 -16.27
CA PRO A 60 -6.63 -7.28 -15.58
C PRO A 60 -7.53 -7.46 -14.34
N VAL A 61 -7.97 -8.71 -14.12
CA VAL A 61 -8.63 -9.10 -12.87
C VAL A 61 -7.62 -9.08 -11.72
N PRO A 62 -8.05 -8.89 -10.46
CA PRO A 62 -7.15 -8.74 -9.31
C PRO A 62 -6.10 -9.86 -9.20
N GLU A 63 -6.49 -11.11 -9.48
CA GLU A 63 -5.65 -12.31 -9.39
C GLU A 63 -4.57 -12.34 -10.49
N ALA A 64 -4.77 -11.59 -11.58
CA ALA A 64 -3.82 -11.45 -12.66
C ALA A 64 -2.86 -10.25 -12.46
N MET A 65 -3.13 -9.35 -11.51
CA MET A 65 -2.36 -8.11 -11.35
C MET A 65 -0.86 -8.36 -11.19
N GLU A 66 -0.47 -9.32 -10.37
CA GLU A 66 0.95 -9.64 -10.13
C GLU A 66 1.66 -10.26 -11.34
N ARG A 67 0.91 -10.73 -12.36
CA ARG A 67 1.47 -11.17 -13.64
C ARG A 67 1.82 -10.00 -14.56
N HIS A 68 1.11 -8.88 -14.41
CA HIS A 68 1.28 -7.68 -15.24
C HIS A 68 2.14 -6.61 -14.56
N PHE A 69 2.06 -6.49 -13.24
CA PHE A 69 2.71 -5.45 -12.47
C PHE A 69 3.34 -6.04 -11.20
N ARG A 70 4.56 -5.61 -10.89
CA ARG A 70 5.24 -6.04 -9.67
C ARG A 70 4.70 -5.25 -8.47
N ILE A 71 4.21 -5.97 -7.46
CA ILE A 71 3.90 -5.38 -6.15
C ILE A 71 5.15 -5.46 -5.27
N ARG A 72 5.59 -4.31 -4.76
CA ARG A 72 6.69 -4.19 -3.79
C ARG A 72 6.12 -3.94 -2.41
N CYS A 73 6.65 -4.61 -1.40
CA CYS A 73 6.28 -4.37 -0.01
C CYS A 73 7.45 -3.75 0.74
N GLU A 74 7.18 -2.68 1.49
CA GLU A 74 8.15 -2.00 2.34
C GLU A 74 7.60 -1.91 3.75
N ARG A 75 8.40 -2.29 4.75
CA ARG A 75 8.03 -2.16 6.16
C ARG A 75 8.37 -0.77 6.65
N LEU A 76 7.33 -0.03 7.02
CA LEU A 76 7.42 1.29 7.63
C LEU A 76 7.39 1.13 9.14
N VAL A 77 8.53 1.40 9.77
CA VAL A 77 8.63 1.42 11.23
C VAL A 77 8.25 2.83 11.68
N ALA A 78 7.25 2.95 12.58
CA ALA A 78 6.95 4.23 13.21
C ALA A 78 8.16 4.70 14.02
N GLY A 79 9.01 5.51 13.39
CA GLY A 79 10.24 6.00 13.95
C GLY A 79 10.41 7.45 13.55
N ALA A 80 10.22 8.33 14.54
CA ALA A 80 10.45 9.76 14.50
C ALA A 80 9.77 10.54 13.36
N GLY A 81 8.82 11.42 13.70
CA GLY A 81 8.45 12.50 12.77
C GLY A 81 9.69 13.35 12.46
N TYR A 82 9.74 14.06 11.34
CA TYR A 82 10.81 15.03 11.11
C TYR A 82 10.26 16.43 11.26
N ARG A 83 10.99 17.31 11.96
CA ARG A 83 10.73 18.75 11.99
C ARG A 83 12.02 19.47 11.64
N ASP A 84 11.96 20.33 10.62
CA ASP A 84 13.11 21.11 10.15
C ASP A 84 14.34 20.25 9.78
N GLY A 85 14.10 19.05 9.21
CA GLY A 85 15.15 18.10 8.85
C GLY A 85 15.73 17.32 10.03
N VAL A 86 15.21 17.51 11.25
CA VAL A 86 15.64 16.80 12.46
C VAL A 86 14.64 15.70 12.80
N ALA A 87 15.15 14.48 13.03
CA ALA A 87 14.35 13.36 13.50
C ALA A 87 13.84 13.63 14.93
N LEU A 88 12.53 13.81 15.08
CA LEU A 88 11.80 13.87 16.33
C LEU A 88 11.54 12.47 16.84
N VAL A 89 12.53 11.87 17.50
CA VAL A 89 12.33 10.58 18.16
C VAL A 89 11.30 10.79 19.28
N GLY A 90 10.12 10.17 19.15
CA GLY A 90 9.12 10.17 20.21
C GLY A 90 9.70 9.52 21.47
N PRO A 91 9.36 10.00 22.68
CA PRO A 91 9.89 9.42 23.91
C PRO A 91 9.51 7.94 23.99
N ALA A 92 10.52 7.12 24.27
CA ALA A 92 10.45 5.66 24.38
C ALA A 92 9.52 5.21 25.52
#